data_AF-I0YY10-F1
#
_entry.id   AF-I0YY10-F1
#
_cell.length_a   1.000
_cell.length_b   1.000
_cell.length_c   1.000
_cell.angle_alpha   90.00
_cell.angle_beta   90.00
_cell.angle_gamma   90.00
#
_symmetry.space_group_name_H-M   'P 1'
#
loop_
_entity.id
_entity.type
_entity.pdbx_description
1 polymer ?
#
loop_
_entity_poly.entity_id
_entity_poly.type
_entity_poly.pdbx_seq_one_letter_code
_entity_poly.pdbx_strand_id
1 'polypeptide(L)'
;MLPLMDLINHGNAGEANLKLFRDDKGDYIAYATRDIKKGEELLHTYNSGCERNDHSLFHYGFVQDLPEPRLCAQDLPDGNLYDDSSHSEADYDAGGSLVSEDEVQRLSAILAAFPSTEAEDDRLLQGGSWLDRLLGRKPVTDEVERLFVQYRALRKKTLRLTIDKLRANLAASKAEL
;
A
#
# COMPACT_ATOMS: atom_id res chain seq x y z
N MET A 1 -6.47 -19.55 14.86
CA MET A 1 -6.21 -20.22 13.57
C MET A 1 -7.47 -20.98 13.20
N LEU A 2 -7.98 -20.80 11.97
CA LEU A 2 -9.15 -21.50 11.44
C LEU A 2 -8.66 -22.41 10.31
N PRO A 3 -8.52 -23.72 10.55
CA PRO A 3 -8.05 -24.64 9.53
C PRO A 3 -8.92 -24.55 8.27
N LEU A 4 -8.29 -24.72 7.10
CA LEU A 4 -8.88 -24.60 5.76
C LEU A 4 -9.16 -23.15 5.34
N MET A 5 -9.72 -22.32 6.24
CA MET A 5 -9.98 -20.91 5.94
C MET A 5 -8.69 -20.08 5.92
N ASP A 6 -7.66 -20.52 6.61
CA ASP A 6 -6.32 -19.94 6.59
C ASP A 6 -5.55 -20.19 5.28
N LEU A 7 -6.06 -21.05 4.39
CA LEU A 7 -5.52 -21.28 3.05
C LEU A 7 -6.09 -20.33 1.99
N ILE A 8 -7.12 -19.54 2.32
CA ILE A 8 -7.76 -18.59 1.40
C ILE A 8 -6.88 -17.36 1.32
N ASN A 9 -6.30 -17.09 0.14
CA ASN A 9 -5.39 -15.97 -0.06
C ASN A 9 -6.07 -14.60 -0.03
N HIS A 10 -5.24 -13.56 0.12
CA HIS A 10 -5.66 -12.18 0.02
C HIS A 10 -6.08 -11.83 -1.41
N GLY A 11 -7.21 -11.15 -1.56
CA GLY A 11 -7.56 -10.44 -2.81
C GLY A 11 -7.91 -8.98 -2.53
N ASN A 12 -7.51 -8.09 -3.43
CA ASN A 12 -7.89 -6.68 -3.38
C ASN A 12 -9.43 -6.52 -3.42
N ALA A 13 -9.95 -5.35 -3.04
CA ALA A 13 -11.40 -5.09 -2.93
C ALA A 13 -12.23 -5.39 -4.21
N GLY A 14 -11.60 -5.41 -5.40
CA GLY A 14 -12.23 -5.80 -6.67
C GLY A 14 -12.00 -7.25 -7.11
N GLU A 15 -11.09 -7.97 -6.47
CA GLU A 15 -10.67 -9.33 -6.84
C GLU A 15 -11.29 -10.39 -5.91
N ALA A 16 -11.47 -10.04 -4.63
CA ALA A 16 -12.04 -10.91 -3.63
C ALA A 16 -13.42 -11.43 -4.05
N ASN A 17 -13.54 -12.76 -4.11
CA ASN A 17 -14.76 -13.47 -4.47
C ASN A 17 -15.40 -14.19 -3.28
N LEU A 18 -14.80 -14.08 -2.09
CA LEU A 18 -15.33 -14.56 -0.83
C LEU A 18 -15.47 -13.45 0.23
N LYS A 19 -16.49 -13.60 1.07
CA LYS A 19 -16.54 -12.94 2.37
C LYS A 19 -16.60 -13.99 3.49
N LEU A 20 -15.81 -13.75 4.53
CA LEU A 20 -15.73 -14.58 5.72
C LEU A 20 -16.37 -13.82 6.88
N PHE A 21 -17.22 -14.49 7.64
CA PHE A 21 -17.81 -13.93 8.85
C PHE A 21 -18.11 -15.02 9.87
N ARG A 22 -18.31 -14.61 11.12
CA ARG A 22 -18.76 -15.48 12.20
C ARG A 22 -20.26 -15.29 12.38
N ASP A 23 -21.02 -16.37 12.40
CA ASP A 23 -22.47 -16.31 12.61
C ASP A 23 -22.83 -16.20 14.11
N ASP A 24 -24.13 -16.08 14.39
CA ASP A 24 -24.65 -15.95 15.76
C ASP A 24 -24.42 -17.20 16.63
N LYS A 25 -24.16 -18.35 16.02
CA LYS A 25 -23.83 -19.61 16.71
C LYS A 25 -22.33 -19.73 16.99
N GLY A 26 -21.54 -18.81 16.44
CA GLY A 26 -20.11 -18.78 16.56
C GLY A 26 -19.37 -19.60 15.50
N ASP A 27 -20.08 -20.14 14.51
CA ASP A 27 -19.51 -20.85 13.37
C ASP A 27 -18.90 -19.85 12.38
N TYR A 28 -17.83 -20.25 11.71
CA TYR A 28 -17.22 -19.45 10.65
C TYR A 28 -17.77 -19.88 9.29
N ILE A 29 -18.23 -18.90 8.52
CA ILE A 29 -18.86 -19.10 7.22
C ILE A 29 -18.06 -18.33 6.18
N ALA A 30 -17.75 -19.00 5.06
CA ALA A 30 -17.27 -18.36 3.85
C ALA A 30 -18.37 -18.41 2.80
N TYR A 31 -18.73 -17.27 2.22
CA TYR A 31 -19.72 -17.20 1.15
C TYR A 31 -19.15 -16.52 -0.09
N ALA A 32 -19.52 -17.06 -1.25
CA ALA A 32 -19.15 -16.48 -2.54
C ALA A 32 -19.94 -15.19 -2.78
N THR A 33 -19.25 -14.12 -3.20
CA THR A 33 -19.87 -12.82 -3.51
C THR A 33 -20.35 -12.72 -4.96
N ARG A 34 -19.95 -13.69 -5.80
CA ARG A 34 -20.32 -13.84 -7.21
C ARG A 34 -20.13 -15.30 -7.64
N ASP A 35 -20.54 -15.63 -8.86
CA ASP A 35 -20.24 -16.93 -9.45
C ASP A 35 -18.71 -17.14 -9.56
N ILE A 36 -18.26 -18.34 -9.19
CA ILE A 36 -16.86 -18.76 -9.18
C ILE A 36 -16.67 -19.89 -10.19
N LYS A 37 -15.75 -19.71 -11.14
CA LYS A 37 -15.49 -20.71 -12.17
C LYS A 37 -14.67 -21.86 -11.61
N LYS A 38 -14.82 -23.06 -12.19
CA LYS A 38 -13.95 -24.19 -11.87
C LYS A 38 -12.49 -23.83 -12.16
N GLY A 39 -11.63 -23.98 -11.16
CA GLY A 39 -10.19 -23.66 -11.25
C GLY A 39 -9.86 -22.19 -10.97
N GLU A 40 -10.86 -21.36 -10.68
CA GLU A 40 -10.64 -20.01 -10.17
C GLU A 40 -10.22 -20.06 -8.70
N GLU A 41 -9.25 -19.24 -8.32
CA GLU A 41 -8.80 -19.12 -6.94
C GLU A 41 -9.86 -18.45 -6.07
N LEU A 42 -9.97 -18.90 -4.82
CA LEU A 42 -10.84 -18.30 -3.82
C LEU A 42 -10.05 -17.25 -3.03
N LEU A 43 -10.54 -16.01 -3.04
CA LEU A 43 -9.85 -14.85 -2.49
C LEU A 43 -10.73 -14.09 -1.51
N HIS A 44 -10.12 -13.63 -0.42
CA HIS A 44 -10.77 -12.80 0.59
C HIS A 44 -9.91 -11.57 0.90
N THR A 45 -10.52 -10.40 1.07
CA THR A 45 -9.77 -9.20 1.50
C THR A 45 -9.45 -9.29 2.99
N TYR A 46 -8.19 -9.57 3.30
CA TYR A 46 -7.68 -9.48 4.68
C TYR A 46 -7.73 -8.04 5.16
N ASN A 47 -8.15 -7.84 6.40
CA ASN A 47 -8.24 -6.53 7.06
C ASN A 47 -8.72 -5.42 6.13
N SER A 48 -9.97 -5.49 5.66
CA SER A 48 -10.54 -4.48 4.75
C SER A 48 -10.57 -3.06 5.32
N GLY A 49 -10.25 -2.87 6.60
CA GLY A 49 -10.10 -1.57 7.23
C GLY A 49 -8.70 -0.96 7.07
N CYS A 50 -7.68 -1.73 6.67
CA CYS A 50 -6.31 -1.26 6.54
C CYS A 50 -5.65 -1.80 5.27
N GLU A 51 -5.64 -0.97 4.22
CA GLU A 51 -5.01 -1.26 2.94
C GLU A 51 -3.56 -0.71 2.86
N ARG A 52 -2.91 -0.46 4.00
CA ARG A 52 -1.53 0.05 4.02
C ARG A 52 -0.52 -1.05 3.74
N ASN A 53 0.47 -0.74 2.91
CA ASN A 53 1.48 -1.71 2.48
C ASN A 53 2.45 -2.14 3.58
N ASP A 54 2.70 -1.30 4.59
CA ASP A 54 3.49 -1.69 5.75
C ASP A 54 2.74 -2.69 6.63
N HIS A 55 1.42 -2.50 6.82
CA HIS A 55 0.58 -3.46 7.52
C HIS A 55 0.61 -4.83 6.82
N SER A 56 0.38 -4.88 5.51
CA SER A 56 0.44 -6.14 4.76
C SER A 56 1.81 -6.80 4.81
N LEU A 57 2.88 -6.01 4.72
CA LEU A 57 4.24 -6.53 4.75
C LEU A 57 4.56 -7.17 6.11
N PHE A 58 4.28 -6.46 7.20
CA PHE A 58 4.67 -6.93 8.55
C PHE A 58 3.73 -7.99 9.12
N HIS A 59 2.44 -8.01 8.73
CA HIS A 59 1.47 -8.99 9.24
C HIS A 59 1.33 -10.23 8.35
N TYR A 60 1.51 -10.08 7.02
CA TYR A 60 1.19 -11.13 6.06
C TYR A 60 2.32 -11.45 5.08
N GLY A 61 3.39 -10.66 5.04
CA GLY A 61 4.55 -10.95 4.19
C GLY A 61 4.34 -10.67 2.70
N PHE A 62 3.43 -9.76 2.35
CA PHE A 62 3.23 -9.32 0.97
C PHE A 62 3.02 -7.80 0.89
N VAL A 63 3.14 -7.26 -0.32
CA VAL A 63 2.76 -5.88 -0.65
C VAL A 63 1.65 -5.90 -1.68
N GLN A 64 0.70 -4.99 -1.52
CA GLN A 64 -0.45 -4.78 -2.39
C GLN A 64 -0.10 -3.77 -3.49
N ASP A 65 -0.43 -4.13 -4.73
CA ASP A 65 -0.46 -3.17 -5.85
C ASP A 65 -1.88 -2.61 -5.96
N LEU A 66 -2.14 -1.55 -5.19
CA LEU A 66 -3.43 -0.87 -5.18
C LEU A 66 -3.48 0.22 -6.26
N PRO A 67 -4.64 0.44 -6.90
CA PRO A 67 -4.81 1.56 -7.84
C PRO A 67 -4.44 2.91 -7.21
N GLU A 68 -4.80 3.09 -5.94
CA GLU A 68 -4.43 4.22 -5.10
C GLU A 68 -3.65 3.69 -3.89
N PRO A 69 -2.31 3.69 -3.93
CA PRO A 69 -1.54 3.22 -2.81
C PRO A 69 -1.69 4.20 -1.62
N ARG A 70 -1.72 3.66 -0.40
CA ARG A 70 -1.96 4.41 0.84
C ARG A 70 -0.63 4.74 1.53
N LEU A 71 -0.58 5.89 2.21
CA LEU A 71 0.58 6.26 3.02
C LEU A 71 0.85 5.16 4.07
N CYS A 72 2.13 4.87 4.31
CA CYS A 72 2.50 3.96 5.38
C CYS A 72 2.34 4.67 6.72
N ALA A 73 2.19 3.92 7.82
CA ALA A 73 2.07 4.47 9.16
C ALA A 73 3.20 5.44 9.52
N GLN A 74 4.45 5.09 9.16
CA GLN A 74 5.62 5.98 9.35
C GLN A 74 5.59 7.28 8.55
N ASP A 75 4.73 7.37 7.53
CA ASP A 75 4.50 8.59 6.76
C ASP A 75 3.35 9.42 7.34
N LEU A 76 2.54 8.87 8.25
CA LEU A 76 1.45 9.58 8.91
C LEU A 76 2.00 10.52 10.02
N PRO A 77 1.28 11.59 10.38
CA PRO A 77 1.70 12.52 11.43
C PRO A 77 1.99 11.88 12.79
N ASP A 78 1.26 10.83 13.16
CA ASP A 78 1.36 10.13 14.44
C ASP A 78 2.31 8.92 14.41
N GLY A 79 2.64 8.40 13.22
CA GLY A 79 3.64 7.34 13.05
C GLY A 79 3.22 5.96 13.54
N ASN A 80 1.93 5.71 13.81
CA ASN A 80 1.50 4.51 14.54
C ASN A 80 1.12 3.34 13.62
N LEU A 81 1.95 2.29 13.60
CA LEU A 81 1.72 1.08 12.80
C LEU A 81 0.45 0.31 13.20
N TYR A 82 0.01 0.46 14.46
CA TYR A 82 -1.10 -0.29 15.04
C TYR A 82 -2.41 0.51 15.13
N ASP A 83 -2.39 1.78 14.73
CA ASP A 83 -3.61 2.58 14.62
C ASP A 83 -4.01 2.67 13.15
N ASP A 84 -5.05 1.92 12.81
CA ASP A 84 -5.61 1.89 11.45
C ASP A 84 -6.61 3.05 11.22
N SER A 85 -6.85 3.89 12.23
CA SER A 85 -7.95 4.86 12.24
C SER A 85 -7.54 6.32 12.47
N SER A 86 -6.27 6.59 12.77
CA SER A 86 -5.83 7.95 13.14
C SER A 86 -5.91 8.95 12.00
N HIS A 87 -5.73 8.49 10.76
CA HIS A 87 -5.78 9.33 9.58
C HIS A 87 -6.47 8.60 8.43
N SER A 88 -7.30 9.34 7.70
CA SER A 88 -8.05 8.87 6.55
C SER A 88 -7.59 9.58 5.27
N GLU A 89 -7.92 9.01 4.12
CA GLU A 89 -7.65 9.66 2.82
C GLU A 89 -8.32 11.04 2.70
N ALA A 90 -9.45 11.23 3.41
CA ALA A 90 -10.19 12.49 3.45
C ALA A 90 -9.40 13.62 4.14
N ASP A 91 -8.44 13.31 5.01
CA ASP A 91 -7.57 14.33 5.62
C ASP A 91 -6.67 15.02 4.58
N TYR A 92 -6.40 14.34 3.46
CA TYR A 92 -5.60 14.81 2.34
C TYR A 92 -6.44 15.33 1.16
N ASP A 93 -7.76 15.21 1.21
CA ASP A 93 -8.71 15.73 0.21
C ASP A 93 -8.94 17.24 0.36
N ALA A 94 -9.56 17.89 -0.63
CA ALA A 94 -9.84 19.32 -0.58
C ALA A 94 -10.67 19.68 0.68
N GLY A 95 -10.17 20.64 1.48
CA GLY A 95 -10.75 21.00 2.77
C GLY A 95 -10.41 20.05 3.93
N GLY A 96 -9.61 19.02 3.68
CA GLY A 96 -9.12 18.07 4.67
C GLY A 96 -8.15 18.71 5.68
N SER A 97 -8.06 18.10 6.86
CA SER A 97 -7.32 18.63 8.01
C SER A 97 -5.80 18.75 7.78
N LEU A 98 -5.25 17.97 6.84
CA LEU A 98 -3.83 17.93 6.51
C LEU A 98 -3.47 18.69 5.23
N VAL A 99 -4.43 19.38 4.60
CA VAL A 99 -4.15 20.25 3.45
C VAL A 99 -3.42 21.52 3.89
N SER A 100 -2.10 21.44 3.98
CA SER A 100 -1.22 22.53 4.43
C SER A 100 0.14 22.49 3.75
N GLU A 101 0.81 23.65 3.67
CA GLU A 101 2.20 23.73 3.17
C GLU A 101 3.17 22.97 4.10
N ASP A 102 2.90 22.94 5.41
CA ASP A 102 3.69 22.22 6.40
C ASP A 102 3.69 20.71 6.15
N GLU A 103 2.52 20.14 5.83
CA GLU A 103 2.41 18.72 5.50
C GLU A 103 3.09 18.39 4.16
N VAL A 104 2.94 19.25 3.15
CA VAL A 104 3.69 19.13 1.89
C VAL A 104 5.19 19.10 2.14
N GLN A 105 5.69 19.98 3.02
CA GLN A 105 7.11 20.03 3.38
C GLN A 105 7.54 18.77 4.12
N ARG A 106 6.74 18.28 5.08
CA ARG A 106 7.02 17.06 5.84
C ARG A 106 7.14 15.84 4.93
N LEU A 107 6.14 15.59 4.08
CA LEU A 107 6.16 14.46 3.16
C LEU A 107 7.28 14.58 2.12
N SER A 108 7.57 15.80 1.65
CA SER A 108 8.70 16.05 0.73
C SER A 108 10.04 15.73 1.38
N ALA A 109 10.23 16.07 2.66
CA ALA A 109 11.45 15.75 3.40
C ALA A 109 11.64 14.23 3.57
N ILE A 110 10.54 13.50 3.83
CA ILE A 110 10.55 12.04 3.90
C ILE A 110 10.95 11.45 2.54
N LEU A 111 10.32 11.90 1.45
CA LEU A 111 10.62 11.42 0.09
C LEU A 111 12.08 11.68 -0.30
N ALA A 112 12.62 12.86 0.05
CA ALA A 112 14.01 13.21 -0.23
C ALA A 112 15.03 12.41 0.59
N ALA A 113 14.64 11.81 1.71
CA ALA A 113 15.52 11.02 2.57
C ALA A 113 15.76 9.59 2.05
N PHE A 114 15.04 9.15 1.01
CA PHE A 114 15.27 7.82 0.44
C PHE A 114 16.65 7.73 -0.25
N PRO A 115 17.36 6.59 -0.10
CA PRO A 115 18.68 6.40 -0.72
C PRO A 115 18.61 6.10 -2.22
N SER A 116 17.42 5.99 -2.79
CA SER A 116 17.18 5.73 -4.20
C SER A 116 15.89 6.41 -4.69
N THR A 117 15.83 6.67 -5.99
CA THR A 117 14.66 7.19 -6.71
C THR A 117 13.68 6.09 -7.11
N GLU A 118 12.43 6.42 -7.46
CA GLU A 118 11.45 5.44 -7.98
C GLU A 118 12.03 4.68 -9.20
N ALA A 119 12.62 5.40 -10.15
CA ALA A 119 13.18 4.82 -11.36
C ALA A 119 14.37 3.87 -11.12
N GLU A 120 15.15 4.08 -10.05
CA GLU A 120 16.21 3.15 -9.66
C GLU A 120 15.64 1.85 -9.08
N ASP A 121 14.55 1.93 -8.30
CA ASP A 121 13.90 0.75 -7.76
C ASP A 121 13.20 -0.07 -8.84
N ASP A 122 12.50 0.59 -9.77
CA ASP A 122 11.88 -0.08 -10.92
C ASP A 122 12.92 -0.84 -11.74
N ARG A 123 14.11 -0.23 -11.94
CA ARG A 123 15.22 -0.89 -12.65
C ARG A 123 15.72 -2.12 -11.89
N LEU A 124 15.80 -2.06 -10.56
CA LEU A 124 16.20 -3.20 -9.74
C LEU A 124 15.18 -4.35 -9.86
N LEU A 125 13.89 -4.03 -9.80
CA LEU A 125 12.80 -5.02 -9.92
C LEU A 125 12.76 -5.71 -11.29
N GLN A 126 13.14 -4.98 -12.34
CA GLN A 126 13.26 -5.49 -13.72
C GLN A 126 14.53 -6.33 -13.97
N GLY A 127 15.37 -6.56 -12.95
CA GLY A 127 16.58 -7.39 -13.06
C GLY A 127 17.87 -6.61 -13.37
N GLY A 128 17.85 -5.28 -13.22
CA GLY A 128 19.00 -4.39 -13.39
C GLY A 128 19.35 -4.10 -14.86
N SER A 129 20.21 -3.10 -15.09
CA SER A 129 20.74 -2.78 -16.42
C SER A 129 22.06 -3.52 -16.71
N TRP A 130 22.46 -3.55 -17.99
CA TRP A 130 23.79 -4.03 -18.38
C TRP A 130 24.92 -3.20 -17.73
N LEU A 131 24.71 -1.90 -17.52
CA LEU A 131 25.64 -1.02 -16.82
C LEU A 131 25.77 -1.41 -15.35
N ASP A 132 24.67 -1.80 -14.70
CA ASP A 132 24.71 -2.25 -13.31
C ASP A 132 25.60 -3.50 -13.16
N ARG A 133 25.50 -4.44 -14.11
CA ARG A 133 26.37 -5.64 -14.13
C ARG A 133 27.84 -5.30 -14.34
N LEU A 134 28.15 -4.33 -15.22
CA LEU A 134 29.52 -3.87 -15.44
C LEU A 134 30.12 -3.14 -14.23
N LEU A 135 29.29 -2.42 -13.48
CA LEU A 135 29.68 -1.75 -12.24
C LEU A 135 29.71 -2.70 -11.03
N GLY A 136 29.57 -4.01 -11.25
CA GLY A 136 29.59 -5.02 -10.18
C GLY A 136 28.37 -5.02 -9.26
N ARG A 137 27.29 -4.32 -9.65
CA ARG A 137 26.03 -4.35 -8.90
C ARG A 137 25.31 -5.66 -9.17
N LYS A 138 24.88 -6.33 -8.10
CA LYS A 138 24.17 -7.60 -8.18
C LYS A 138 22.69 -7.35 -8.47
N PRO A 139 22.06 -8.16 -9.34
CA PRO A 139 20.61 -8.12 -9.51
C PRO A 139 19.93 -8.61 -8.22
N VAL A 140 18.72 -8.11 -7.97
CA VAL A 140 17.86 -8.61 -6.89
C VAL A 140 17.35 -10.00 -7.28
N THR A 141 17.91 -11.03 -6.66
CA THR A 141 17.54 -12.43 -6.93
C THR A 141 16.77 -13.09 -5.79
N ASP A 142 16.83 -12.51 -4.60
CA ASP A 142 16.11 -13.00 -3.43
C ASP A 142 14.68 -12.43 -3.39
N GLU A 143 13.71 -13.28 -3.06
CA GLU A 143 12.29 -12.89 -3.04
C GLU A 143 11.98 -11.89 -1.92
N VAL A 144 12.65 -12.03 -0.77
CA VAL A 144 12.48 -11.09 0.35
C VAL A 144 13.10 -9.75 0.00
N GLU A 145 14.30 -9.74 -0.59
CA GLU A 145 14.91 -8.51 -1.10
C GLU A 145 14.01 -7.82 -2.14
N ARG A 146 13.47 -8.59 -3.09
CA ARG A 146 12.51 -8.08 -4.09
C ARG A 146 11.29 -7.45 -3.42
N LEU A 147 10.73 -8.10 -2.39
CA LEU A 147 9.59 -7.60 -1.64
C LEU A 147 9.89 -6.24 -0.97
N PHE A 148 11.06 -6.08 -0.34
CA PHE A 148 11.45 -4.81 0.28
C PHE A 148 11.72 -3.71 -0.75
N VAL A 149 12.29 -4.05 -1.92
CA VAL A 149 12.45 -3.08 -3.01
C VAL A 149 11.09 -2.65 -3.56
N GLN A 150 10.14 -3.58 -3.71
CA GLN A 150 8.78 -3.28 -4.14
C GLN A 150 8.05 -2.38 -3.12
N TYR A 151 8.14 -2.71 -1.83
CA TYR A 151 7.62 -1.88 -0.75
C TYR A 151 8.18 -0.44 -0.81
N ARG A 152 9.52 -0.32 -0.94
CA ARG A 152 10.20 0.98 -1.04
C ARG A 152 9.74 1.78 -2.25
N ALA A 153 9.60 1.14 -3.41
CA ALA A 153 9.13 1.78 -4.64
C ALA A 153 7.70 2.32 -4.47
N LEU A 154 6.80 1.48 -3.96
CA LEU A 154 5.39 1.83 -3.74
C LEU A 154 5.24 2.96 -2.71
N ARG A 155 6.02 2.94 -1.62
CA ARG A 155 6.01 4.02 -0.62
C ARG A 155 6.42 5.36 -1.23
N LYS A 156 7.48 5.40 -2.05
CA LYS A 156 7.89 6.63 -2.76
C LYS A 156 6.83 7.14 -3.73
N LYS A 157 6.26 6.23 -4.54
CA LYS A 157 5.16 6.54 -5.45
C LYS A 157 3.98 7.17 -4.71
N THR A 158 3.62 6.59 -3.56
CA THR A 158 2.55 7.10 -2.70
C THR A 158 2.85 8.50 -2.18
N LEU A 159 4.02 8.70 -1.56
CA LEU A 159 4.45 10.01 -1.07
C LEU A 159 4.36 11.08 -2.16
N ARG A 160 4.88 10.79 -3.35
CA ARG A 160 4.79 11.70 -4.51
C ARG A 160 3.34 12.03 -4.87
N LEU A 161 2.49 11.01 -5.03
CA LEU A 161 1.08 11.21 -5.40
C LEU A 161 0.33 12.02 -4.33
N THR A 162 0.58 11.78 -3.05
CA THR A 162 -0.03 12.55 -1.96
C THR A 162 0.48 14.00 -1.94
N ILE A 163 1.78 14.22 -2.14
CA ILE A 163 2.35 15.58 -2.25
C ILE A 163 1.71 16.34 -3.41
N ASP A 164 1.56 15.69 -4.58
CA ASP A 164 0.94 16.30 -5.77
C ASP A 164 -0.53 16.64 -5.50
N LYS A 165 -1.27 15.74 -4.83
CA LYS A 165 -2.67 15.96 -4.40
C LYS A 165 -2.79 17.14 -3.44
N LEU A 166 -1.95 17.22 -2.41
CA LEU A 166 -1.95 18.31 -1.45
C LEU A 166 -1.68 19.66 -2.12
N ARG A 167 -0.68 19.72 -3.02
CA ARG A 167 -0.37 20.94 -3.79
C ARG A 167 -1.53 21.37 -4.69
N ALA A 168 -2.19 20.42 -5.35
CA ALA A 168 -3.36 20.71 -6.17
C ALA A 168 -4.51 21.30 -5.33
N ASN A 169 -4.79 20.70 -4.17
CA ASN A 169 -5.83 21.18 -3.25
C ASN A 169 -5.51 22.58 -2.70
N LEU A 170 -4.25 22.84 -2.31
CA LEU A 170 -3.80 24.17 -1.86
C LEU A 170 -3.91 25.23 -2.96
N ALA A 171 -3.58 24.89 -4.20
CA ALA A 171 -3.71 25.80 -5.34
C ALA A 171 -5.18 26.14 -5.63
N ALA A 172 -6.07 25.15 -5.54
CA ALA A 172 -7.51 25.35 -5.71
C ALA A 172 -8.09 26.29 -4.63
N SER A 173 -7.76 26.06 -3.36
CA SER A 173 -8.23 26.92 -2.25
C SER A 173 -7.76 28.37 -2.35
N LYS A 174 -6.57 28.62 -2.93
CA LYS A 174 -6.08 29.99 -3.17
C LYS A 174 -6.80 30.69 -4.33
N ALA A 175 -7.40 29.95 -5.25
CA ALA A 175 -8.11 30.52 -6.40
C ALA A 175 -9.56 30.93 -6.07
N GLU A 176 -10.11 30.46 -4.94
CA GLU A 176 -11.47 30.77 -4.47
C GLU A 176 -11.54 32.00 -3.55
N LEU A 177 -10.38 32.56 -3.17
CA LEU A 177 -10.22 33.76 -2.33
C LEU A 177 -9.94 35.02 -3.17
#